data_AF-A0A8S8ZRD2-F1
#
_entry.id   AF-A0A8S8ZRD2-F1
#
_cell.length_a   1.000
_cell.length_b   1.000
_cell.length_c   1.000
_cell.angle_alpha   90.00
_cell.angle_beta   90.00
_cell.angle_gamma   90.00
#
_symmetry.space_group_name_H-M   'P 1'
#
loop_
_entity.id
_entity.type
_entity.pdbx_description
1 polymer ?
#
loop_
_entity_poly.entity_id
_entity_poly.type
_entity_poly.pdbx_seq_one_letter_code
_entity_poly.pdbx_strand_id
1 'polypeptide(L)'
;MSEMASNVPIGNGTLPGGQVGQSWASSALQSNLILTFGAASLVTLFMWFFISYQTSPLKKYPGPALAGWTNLWRLGQVLSGEYAPRMKKLHEKYGPIVRIGPNLLDLDFPELTRTIYATDPKWKKSNFYQNSSSIIDGKITYHMFSEVDNALHARMKRPVVRHYSVPSVLAMEPLMDKVINDLLGHLQTRYVDTKKECEFGEWLGYYAWDFLGIVTFSTKFGFMEKGCDFDGTLAIADKSIDYLGICGQMPWMDYWLDKNP
;
A
#
# COMPACT_ATOMS: atom_id res chain seq x y z
N MET A 1 -75.50 25.39 58.02
CA MET A 1 -75.34 24.55 59.22
C MET A 1 -74.83 23.19 58.79
N SER A 2 -73.70 22.74 59.36
CA SER A 2 -73.21 21.35 59.45
C SER A 2 -73.03 20.57 58.13
N GLU A 3 -71.82 20.49 57.56
CA GLU A 3 -70.79 19.47 57.87
C GLU A 3 -71.21 18.05 57.46
N MET A 4 -70.63 17.54 56.36
CA MET A 4 -70.50 16.11 56.08
C MET A 4 -69.16 15.83 55.39
N ALA A 5 -68.21 15.41 56.23
CA ALA A 5 -67.08 14.51 56.01
C ALA A 5 -66.34 14.52 54.66
N SER A 6 -65.15 15.13 54.68
CA SER A 6 -64.02 14.84 53.81
C SER A 6 -63.48 13.43 54.07
N ASN A 7 -63.41 12.59 53.04
CA ASN A 7 -62.56 11.39 53.03
C ASN A 7 -61.57 11.49 51.87
N VAL A 8 -60.29 11.49 52.22
CA VAL A 8 -59.11 11.49 51.34
C VAL A 8 -59.06 10.18 50.55
N PRO A 9 -58.81 10.19 49.22
CA PRO A 9 -58.56 8.95 48.49
C PRO A 9 -57.13 8.47 48.81
N ILE A 10 -57.03 7.26 49.37
CA ILE A 10 -55.78 6.53 49.52
C ILE A 10 -55.30 6.17 48.12
N GLY A 11 -54.22 6.81 47.67
CA GLY A 11 -53.56 6.48 46.42
C GLY A 11 -53.04 5.04 46.46
N ASN A 12 -53.51 4.21 45.53
CA ASN A 12 -52.89 2.92 45.23
C ASN A 12 -51.52 3.16 44.57
N GLY A 13 -50.47 3.22 45.39
CA GLY A 13 -49.10 3.08 44.93
C GLY A 13 -48.81 1.63 44.58
N THR A 14 -48.95 1.26 43.32
CA THR A 14 -48.40 0.01 42.79
C THR A 14 -46.89 0.18 42.57
N LEU A 15 -46.10 -0.61 43.29
CA LEU A 15 -44.65 -0.68 43.13
C LEU A 15 -44.27 -1.27 41.74
N PRO A 16 -43.27 -0.72 41.03
CA PRO A 16 -42.86 -1.23 39.72
C PRO A 16 -41.92 -2.45 39.88
N GLY A 17 -42.48 -3.60 40.24
CA GLY A 17 -41.71 -4.85 40.49
C GLY A 17 -41.47 -5.74 39.27
N GLY A 18 -42.04 -5.43 38.09
CA GLY A 18 -42.09 -6.37 36.95
C GLY A 18 -41.13 -6.08 35.79
N GLN A 19 -40.67 -4.83 35.61
CA GLN A 19 -39.90 -4.45 34.42
C GLN A 19 -38.39 -4.61 34.58
N VAL A 20 -37.87 -4.61 35.82
CA VAL A 20 -36.43 -4.73 36.07
C VAL A 20 -35.94 -6.18 35.84
N GLY A 21 -36.70 -7.21 36.19
CA GLY A 21 -36.25 -8.61 36.01
C GLY A 21 -36.13 -9.06 34.54
N GLN A 22 -37.00 -8.56 33.65
CA GLN A 22 -37.01 -8.94 32.24
C GLN A 22 -35.88 -8.29 31.42
N SER A 23 -35.41 -7.09 31.80
CA SER A 23 -34.32 -6.41 31.07
C SER A 23 -32.95 -7.02 31.37
N TRP A 24 -32.74 -7.57 32.58
CA TRP A 24 -31.49 -8.22 32.95
C TRP A 24 -31.36 -9.61 32.32
N ALA A 25 -32.47 -10.35 32.19
CA ALA A 25 -32.49 -11.65 31.53
C ALA A 25 -32.24 -11.55 30.01
N SER A 26 -32.85 -10.56 29.34
CA SER A 26 -32.65 -10.34 27.90
C SER A 26 -31.25 -9.82 27.57
N SER A 27 -30.67 -8.94 28.40
CA SER A 27 -29.28 -8.49 28.25
C SER A 27 -28.25 -9.58 28.56
N ALA A 28 -28.50 -10.45 29.53
CA ALA A 28 -27.65 -11.61 29.82
C ALA A 28 -27.70 -12.67 28.69
N LEU A 29 -28.87 -12.91 28.08
CA LEU A 29 -28.99 -13.80 26.92
C LEU A 29 -28.32 -13.22 25.67
N GLN A 30 -28.49 -11.92 25.41
CA GLN A 30 -27.84 -11.23 24.30
C GLN A 30 -26.30 -11.23 24.44
N SER A 31 -25.77 -11.01 25.64
CA SER A 31 -24.31 -11.08 25.89
C SER A 31 -23.75 -12.49 25.71
N ASN A 32 -24.44 -13.53 26.17
CA ASN A 32 -24.05 -14.92 25.93
C ASN A 32 -24.10 -15.32 24.44
N LEU A 33 -25.07 -14.80 23.69
CA LEU A 33 -25.12 -15.01 22.24
C LEU A 33 -23.95 -14.29 21.54
N ILE A 34 -23.67 -13.03 21.88
CA ILE A 34 -22.53 -12.30 21.31
C ILE A 34 -21.20 -13.01 21.61
N LEU A 35 -21.01 -13.50 22.83
CA LEU A 35 -19.80 -14.23 23.23
C LEU A 35 -19.67 -15.57 22.49
N THR A 36 -20.75 -16.32 22.32
CA THR A 36 -20.74 -17.60 21.59
C THR A 36 -20.53 -17.41 20.09
N PHE A 37 -21.20 -16.43 19.46
CA PHE A 37 -20.95 -16.09 18.05
C PHE A 37 -19.54 -15.55 17.83
N GLY A 38 -19.02 -14.74 18.76
CA GLY A 38 -17.64 -14.25 18.73
C GLY A 38 -16.64 -15.38 18.84
N ALA A 39 -16.81 -16.28 19.82
CA ALA A 39 -15.96 -17.45 20.00
C ALA A 39 -16.00 -18.40 18.80
N ALA A 40 -17.20 -18.69 18.27
CA ALA A 40 -17.36 -19.53 17.08
C ALA A 40 -16.66 -18.91 15.86
N SER A 41 -16.74 -17.59 15.67
CA SER A 41 -16.05 -16.88 14.59
C SER A 41 -14.53 -16.94 14.72
N LEU A 42 -14.00 -16.82 15.94
CA LEU A 42 -12.57 -16.96 16.18
C LEU A 42 -12.08 -18.39 15.91
N VAL A 43 -12.85 -19.40 16.33
CA VAL A 43 -12.53 -20.82 16.08
C VAL A 43 -12.56 -21.13 14.59
N THR A 44 -13.57 -20.66 13.84
CA THR A 44 -13.63 -20.89 12.38
C THR A 44 -12.49 -20.20 11.65
N LEU A 45 -12.15 -18.95 12.01
CA LEU A 45 -10.99 -18.25 11.45
C LEU A 45 -9.69 -19.00 11.75
N PHE A 46 -9.49 -19.43 13.00
CA PHE A 46 -8.30 -20.20 13.38
C PHE A 46 -8.21 -21.52 12.60
N MET A 47 -9.32 -22.25 12.48
CA MET A 47 -9.39 -23.48 11.70
C MET A 47 -9.08 -23.24 10.22
N TRP A 48 -9.60 -22.14 9.64
CA TRP A 48 -9.31 -21.77 8.27
C TRP A 48 -7.81 -21.50 8.04
N PHE A 49 -7.19 -20.69 8.90
CA PHE A 49 -5.76 -20.42 8.83
C PHE A 49 -4.92 -21.67 9.05
N PHE A 50 -5.29 -22.52 10.01
CA PHE A 50 -4.59 -23.77 10.28
C PHE A 50 -4.67 -24.73 9.09
N ILE A 51 -5.86 -24.95 8.55
CA ILE A 51 -6.05 -25.80 7.37
C ILE A 51 -5.28 -25.22 6.17
N SER A 52 -5.34 -23.91 5.96
CA SER A 52 -4.59 -23.23 4.89
C SER A 52 -3.07 -23.42 5.04
N TYR A 53 -2.55 -23.31 6.26
CA TYR A 53 -1.13 -23.55 6.54
C TYR A 53 -0.73 -25.01 6.28
N GLN A 54 -1.54 -25.96 6.73
CA GLN A 54 -1.25 -27.40 6.62
C GLN A 54 -1.38 -27.92 5.18
N THR A 55 -2.32 -27.38 4.41
CA THR A 55 -2.52 -27.74 2.99
C THR A 55 -1.60 -26.98 2.03
N SER A 56 -0.87 -25.97 2.53
CA SER A 56 0.03 -25.18 1.69
C SER A 56 1.22 -26.01 1.19
N PRO A 57 1.47 -26.06 -0.13
CA PRO A 57 2.66 -26.72 -0.69
C PRO A 57 3.95 -25.99 -0.31
N LEU A 58 3.85 -24.76 0.21
CA LEU A 58 4.99 -23.94 0.62
C LEU A 58 5.44 -24.21 2.06
N LYS A 59 4.72 -25.03 2.83
CA LYS A 59 5.06 -25.36 4.22
C LYS A 59 6.46 -25.98 4.38
N LYS A 60 6.97 -26.66 3.35
CA LYS A 60 8.30 -27.26 3.33
C LYS A 60 9.45 -26.24 3.35
N TYR A 61 9.19 -24.99 2.99
CA TYR A 61 10.22 -23.96 2.94
C TYR A 61 10.36 -23.24 4.30
N PRO A 62 11.59 -22.98 4.73
CA PRO A 62 11.84 -22.34 6.02
C PRO A 62 11.45 -20.86 5.98
N GLY A 63 11.17 -20.28 7.15
CA GLY A 63 10.88 -18.86 7.29
C GLY A 63 10.38 -18.50 8.68
N PRO A 64 10.11 -17.21 8.92
CA PRO A 64 9.51 -16.74 10.17
C PRO A 64 8.17 -17.43 10.43
N ALA A 65 7.92 -17.83 11.68
CA ALA A 65 6.72 -18.59 12.03
C ALA A 65 5.42 -17.89 11.59
N LEU A 66 5.31 -16.58 11.82
CA LEU A 66 4.13 -15.79 11.46
C LEU A 66 3.95 -15.63 9.95
N ALA A 67 5.03 -15.66 9.17
CA ALA A 67 4.98 -15.53 7.71
C ALA A 67 4.22 -16.69 7.05
N GLY A 68 4.22 -17.87 7.68
CA GLY A 68 3.45 -19.01 7.19
C GLY A 68 1.94 -18.84 7.32
N TRP A 69 1.48 -18.05 8.29
CA TRP A 69 0.07 -17.94 8.66
C TRP A 69 -0.59 -16.69 8.10
N THR A 70 0.13 -15.58 8.02
CA THR A 70 -0.44 -14.29 7.64
C THR A 70 0.53 -13.41 6.88
N ASN A 71 -0.01 -12.55 6.02
CA ASN A 71 0.75 -11.48 5.37
C ASN A 71 1.08 -10.32 6.33
N LEU A 72 0.47 -10.28 7.53
CA LEU A 72 0.71 -9.24 8.54
C LEU A 72 2.18 -9.19 8.98
N TRP A 73 2.85 -10.34 9.05
CA TRP A 73 4.28 -10.37 9.36
C TRP A 73 5.06 -9.55 8.34
N ARG A 74 4.85 -9.80 7.04
CA ARG A 74 5.49 -9.09 5.92
C ARG A 74 5.14 -7.61 5.91
N LEU A 75 3.87 -7.27 6.11
CA LEU A 75 3.42 -5.88 6.23
C LEU A 75 4.20 -5.15 7.34
N GLY A 76 4.33 -5.76 8.52
CA GLY A 76 5.12 -5.19 9.62
C GLY A 76 6.60 -5.01 9.28
N GLN A 77 7.16 -5.83 8.38
CA GLN A 77 8.55 -5.63 7.93
C GLN A 77 8.67 -4.40 7.05
N VAL A 78 7.71 -4.16 6.15
CA VAL A 78 7.69 -2.98 5.28
C VAL A 78 7.47 -1.72 6.11
N LEU A 79 6.51 -1.74 7.03
CA LEU A 79 6.23 -0.61 7.93
C LEU A 79 7.42 -0.24 8.83
N SER A 80 8.34 -1.17 9.09
CA SER A 80 9.54 -0.89 9.89
C SER A 80 10.62 -0.11 9.13
N GLY A 81 10.52 0.03 7.80
CA GLY A 81 11.57 0.64 6.96
C GLY A 81 12.83 -0.23 6.79
N GLU A 82 12.93 -1.36 7.50
CA GLU A 82 14.11 -2.24 7.49
C GLU A 82 13.95 -3.48 6.58
N TYR A 83 13.07 -3.44 5.58
CA TYR A 83 12.73 -4.63 4.78
C TYR A 83 13.97 -5.28 4.14
N ALA A 84 14.77 -4.51 3.41
CA ALA A 84 15.94 -5.02 2.69
C ALA A 84 17.02 -5.64 3.61
N PRO A 85 17.54 -4.94 4.65
CA PRO A 85 18.53 -5.54 5.54
C PRO A 85 17.97 -6.74 6.31
N ARG A 86 16.67 -6.75 6.63
CA ARG A 86 16.04 -7.89 7.29
C ARG A 86 15.88 -9.09 6.36
N MET A 87 15.56 -8.88 5.09
CA MET A 87 15.50 -9.97 4.11
C MET A 87 16.86 -10.64 3.95
N LYS A 88 17.93 -9.84 3.85
CA LYS A 88 19.31 -10.35 3.85
C LYS A 88 19.59 -11.26 5.06
N LYS A 89 19.28 -10.80 6.28
CA LYS A 89 19.45 -11.60 7.51
C LYS A 89 18.64 -12.90 7.49
N LEU A 90 17.47 -12.91 6.86
CA LEU A 90 16.65 -14.12 6.74
C LEU A 90 17.29 -15.12 5.78
N HIS A 91 17.82 -14.66 4.65
CA HIS A 91 18.54 -15.53 3.71
C HIS A 91 19.86 -16.06 4.31
N GLU A 92 20.57 -15.26 5.10
CA GLU A 92 21.73 -15.72 5.87
C GLU A 92 21.36 -16.83 6.87
N LYS A 93 20.16 -16.77 7.47
CA LYS A 93 19.70 -17.74 8.48
C LYS A 93 19.06 -19.00 7.92
N TYR A 94 18.19 -18.85 6.92
CA TYR A 94 17.32 -19.90 6.41
C TYR A 94 17.77 -20.45 5.03
N GLY A 95 18.72 -19.77 4.37
CA GLY A 95 19.22 -20.13 3.07
C GLY A 95 18.53 -19.38 1.92
N PRO A 96 18.72 -19.82 0.67
CA PRO A 96 18.34 -19.07 -0.52
C PRO A 96 16.83 -19.04 -0.80
N ILE A 97 16.02 -19.83 -0.09
CA ILE A 97 14.56 -19.82 -0.20
C ILE A 97 13.95 -19.53 1.16
N VAL A 98 13.23 -18.43 1.26
CA VAL A 98 12.58 -18.02 2.51
C VAL A 98 11.10 -17.81 2.28
N ARG A 99 10.25 -18.44 3.10
CA ARG A 99 8.82 -18.18 3.11
C ARG A 99 8.52 -16.88 3.87
N ILE A 100 8.04 -15.88 3.14
CA ILE A 100 7.74 -14.53 3.67
C ILE A 100 6.25 -14.21 3.69
N GLY A 101 5.40 -15.11 3.20
CA GLY A 101 3.95 -15.04 3.32
C GLY A 101 3.29 -16.41 3.14
N PRO A 102 1.97 -16.52 3.37
CA PRO A 102 1.26 -17.80 3.25
C PRO A 102 1.43 -18.43 1.87
N ASN A 103 1.42 -17.59 0.82
CA ASN A 103 1.55 -17.96 -0.59
C ASN A 103 2.71 -17.23 -1.29
N LEU A 104 3.78 -16.89 -0.55
CA LEU A 104 4.90 -16.12 -1.09
C LEU A 104 6.26 -16.62 -0.58
N LEU A 105 7.19 -16.78 -1.52
CA LEU A 105 8.59 -17.07 -1.27
C LEU A 105 9.45 -15.90 -1.74
N ASP A 106 10.47 -15.60 -0.96
CA ASP A 106 11.60 -14.78 -1.36
C ASP A 106 12.74 -15.71 -1.79
N LEU A 107 13.40 -15.37 -2.91
CA LEU A 107 14.33 -16.23 -3.61
C LEU A 107 15.62 -15.46 -3.86
N ASP A 108 16.72 -15.95 -3.29
CA ASP A 108 18.07 -15.42 -3.50
C ASP A 108 18.85 -16.34 -4.45
N PHE A 109 18.44 -16.33 -5.72
CA PHE A 109 19.08 -17.08 -6.80
C PHE A 109 19.30 -16.18 -8.02
N PRO A 110 20.54 -15.72 -8.27
CA PRO A 110 20.88 -14.91 -9.43
C PRO A 110 20.54 -15.59 -10.77
N GLU A 111 20.57 -16.93 -10.81
CA GLU A 111 20.29 -17.71 -12.01
C GLU A 111 18.82 -17.64 -12.44
N LEU A 112 17.90 -17.39 -11.49
CA LEU A 112 16.47 -17.32 -11.75
C LEU A 112 16.02 -16.00 -12.38
N THR A 113 16.85 -14.97 -12.39
CA THR A 113 16.50 -13.66 -12.96
C THR A 113 16.04 -13.79 -14.41
N ARG A 114 16.75 -14.58 -15.22
CA ARG A 114 16.35 -14.81 -16.63
C ARG A 114 15.05 -15.61 -16.74
N THR A 115 14.80 -16.54 -15.82
CA THR A 115 13.59 -17.36 -15.84
C THR A 115 12.35 -16.57 -15.44
N ILE A 116 12.43 -15.77 -14.38
CA ILE A 116 11.31 -15.01 -13.81
C ILE A 116 10.97 -13.79 -14.67
N TYR A 117 11.99 -13.07 -15.17
CA TYR A 117 11.81 -11.85 -15.96
C TYR A 117 11.85 -12.09 -17.47
N ALA A 118 11.87 -13.35 -17.92
CA ALA A 118 11.66 -13.67 -19.33
C ALA A 118 10.25 -13.23 -19.79
N THR A 119 10.07 -13.08 -21.10
CA THR A 119 8.76 -12.86 -21.73
C THR A 119 7.92 -14.16 -21.76
N ASP A 120 8.16 -15.11 -20.84
CA ASP A 120 7.37 -16.32 -20.71
C ASP A 120 6.01 -15.96 -20.06
N PRO A 121 4.87 -16.28 -20.70
CA PRO A 121 3.54 -15.99 -20.16
C PRO A 121 3.23 -16.68 -18.82
N LYS A 122 4.04 -17.67 -18.38
CA LYS A 122 3.86 -18.36 -17.10
C LYS A 122 4.02 -17.46 -15.88
N TRP A 123 4.89 -16.46 -15.95
CA TRP A 123 5.19 -15.58 -14.83
C TRP A 123 4.48 -14.24 -15.04
N LYS A 124 3.30 -14.10 -14.42
CA LYS A 124 2.55 -12.84 -14.42
C LYS A 124 2.95 -11.98 -13.22
N LYS A 125 2.86 -10.67 -13.39
CA LYS A 125 2.92 -9.73 -12.26
C LYS A 125 1.82 -10.09 -11.27
N SER A 126 2.12 -9.95 -9.98
CA SER A 126 1.11 -10.15 -8.93
C SER A 126 0.18 -8.93 -8.82
N ASN A 127 -0.94 -9.12 -8.12
CA ASN A 127 -1.89 -8.04 -7.83
C ASN A 127 -1.29 -6.89 -7.01
N PHE A 128 -0.06 -7.03 -6.49
CA PHE A 128 0.72 -5.92 -5.91
C PHE A 128 0.71 -4.67 -6.81
N TYR A 129 0.82 -4.86 -8.13
CA TYR A 129 0.89 -3.75 -9.07
C TYR A 129 -0.46 -3.07 -9.31
N GLN A 130 -1.57 -3.78 -9.10
CA GLN A 130 -2.91 -3.22 -9.31
C GLN A 130 -3.21 -2.09 -8.34
N ASN A 131 -2.58 -2.08 -7.16
CA ASN A 131 -2.69 -1.03 -6.16
C ASN A 131 -2.36 0.36 -6.72
N SER A 132 -1.50 0.49 -7.73
CA SER A 132 -1.19 1.81 -8.30
C SER A 132 -2.21 2.30 -9.34
N SER A 133 -3.24 1.53 -9.67
CA SER A 133 -4.24 1.92 -10.67
C SER A 133 -5.01 3.18 -10.23
N SER A 134 -5.55 3.91 -11.18
CA SER A 134 -6.30 5.15 -10.91
C SER A 134 -7.80 4.97 -11.08
N ILE A 135 -8.62 5.80 -10.44
CA ILE A 135 -10.05 5.86 -10.70
C ILE A 135 -10.31 6.98 -11.73
N ILE A 136 -10.89 6.62 -12.86
CA ILE A 136 -11.29 7.55 -13.92
C ILE A 136 -12.78 7.32 -14.17
N ASP A 137 -13.59 8.37 -14.06
CA ASP A 137 -15.06 8.31 -14.22
C ASP A 137 -15.73 7.21 -13.37
N GLY A 138 -15.29 7.08 -12.11
CA GLY A 138 -15.80 6.07 -11.16
C GLY A 138 -15.38 4.63 -11.49
N LYS A 139 -14.42 4.43 -12.40
CA LYS A 139 -13.94 3.10 -12.79
C LYS A 139 -12.43 2.97 -12.57
N ILE A 140 -12.05 1.83 -12.00
CA ILE A 140 -10.65 1.45 -11.87
C ILE A 140 -10.06 1.29 -13.28
N THR A 141 -9.04 2.09 -13.58
CA THR A 141 -8.33 2.12 -14.84
C THR A 141 -6.87 1.74 -14.61
N TYR A 142 -6.45 0.64 -15.24
CA TYR A 142 -5.07 0.16 -15.21
C TYR A 142 -4.23 0.89 -16.26
N HIS A 143 -3.02 1.28 -15.86
CA HIS A 143 -2.00 1.85 -16.73
C HIS A 143 -0.86 0.84 -16.92
N MET A 144 0.12 1.16 -17.77
CA MET A 144 1.20 0.24 -18.14
C MET A 144 1.95 -0.36 -16.93
N PHE A 145 2.04 0.35 -15.81
CA PHE A 145 2.70 -0.19 -14.61
C PHE A 145 1.80 -1.13 -13.82
N SER A 146 0.50 -0.80 -13.65
CA SER A 146 -0.48 -1.60 -12.88
C SER A 146 -1.07 -2.80 -13.63
N GLU A 147 -0.97 -2.83 -14.95
CA GLU A 147 -1.45 -3.94 -15.78
C GLU A 147 -0.64 -5.22 -15.53
N VAL A 148 -1.36 -6.30 -15.18
CA VAL A 148 -0.81 -7.62 -14.83
C VAL A 148 -0.96 -8.63 -15.96
N ASP A 149 -1.88 -8.40 -16.91
CA ASP A 149 -2.00 -9.23 -18.09
C ASP A 149 -0.94 -8.88 -19.13
N ASN A 150 -0.17 -9.89 -19.53
CA ASN A 150 0.97 -9.69 -20.43
C ASN A 150 0.55 -9.18 -21.82
N ALA A 151 -0.61 -9.59 -22.34
CA ALA A 151 -1.08 -9.17 -23.66
C ALA A 151 -1.56 -7.71 -23.63
N LEU A 152 -2.33 -7.34 -22.61
CA LEU A 152 -2.77 -5.94 -22.40
C LEU A 152 -1.58 -5.03 -22.13
N HIS A 153 -0.65 -5.44 -21.28
CA HIS A 153 0.58 -4.71 -20.99
C HIS A 153 1.41 -4.48 -22.27
N ALA A 154 1.60 -5.52 -23.09
CA ALA A 154 2.31 -5.41 -24.36
C ALA A 154 1.62 -4.41 -25.32
N ARG A 155 0.28 -4.42 -25.36
CA ARG A 155 -0.51 -3.47 -26.15
C ARG A 155 -0.29 -2.02 -25.69
N MET A 156 -0.31 -1.77 -24.37
CA MET A 156 -0.07 -0.45 -23.79
C MET A 156 1.37 0.05 -24.00
N LYS A 157 2.35 -0.86 -23.91
CA LYS A 157 3.78 -0.54 -24.07
C LYS A 157 4.17 -0.22 -25.51
N ARG A 158 3.57 -0.89 -26.49
CA ARG A 158 3.92 -0.80 -27.93
C ARG A 158 4.06 0.64 -28.47
N PRO A 159 3.15 1.60 -28.22
CA PRO A 159 3.29 2.96 -28.74
C PRO A 159 4.45 3.74 -28.12
N VAL A 160 4.82 3.44 -26.87
CA VAL A 160 5.79 4.22 -26.09
C VAL A 160 7.22 3.71 -26.27
N VAL A 161 7.41 2.39 -26.43
CA VAL A 161 8.74 1.76 -26.40
C VAL A 161 9.73 2.32 -27.43
N ARG A 162 9.26 2.80 -28.59
CA ARG A 162 10.11 3.39 -29.62
C ARG A 162 10.85 4.66 -29.15
N HIS A 163 10.24 5.42 -28.24
CA HIS A 163 10.80 6.66 -27.70
C HIS A 163 11.97 6.39 -26.75
N TYR A 164 12.10 5.16 -26.26
CA TYR A 164 13.21 4.69 -25.43
C TYR A 164 14.27 3.93 -26.23
N SER A 165 14.24 4.01 -27.57
CA SER A 165 15.30 3.44 -28.40
C SER A 165 16.59 4.24 -28.24
N VAL A 166 17.76 3.61 -28.42
CA VAL A 166 19.06 4.29 -28.31
C VAL A 166 19.13 5.56 -29.17
N PRO A 167 18.71 5.56 -30.45
CA PRO A 167 18.72 6.79 -31.25
C PRO A 167 17.79 7.88 -30.69
N SER A 168 16.62 7.51 -30.15
CA SER A 168 15.70 8.48 -29.55
C SER A 168 16.26 9.08 -28.26
N VAL A 169 16.93 8.29 -27.43
CA VAL A 169 17.58 8.76 -26.20
C VAL A 169 18.76 9.67 -26.54
N LEU A 170 19.60 9.31 -27.50
CA LEU A 170 20.72 10.15 -27.95
C LEU A 170 20.23 11.49 -28.52
N ALA A 171 19.09 11.50 -29.22
CA ALA A 171 18.49 12.74 -29.70
C ALA A 171 18.02 13.69 -28.55
N MET A 172 17.87 13.18 -27.32
CA MET A 172 17.51 13.98 -26.14
C MET A 172 18.72 14.56 -25.40
N GLU A 173 19.95 14.16 -25.74
CA GLU A 173 21.17 14.61 -25.07
C GLU A 173 21.30 16.15 -24.96
N PRO A 174 21.03 16.94 -26.02
CA PRO A 174 21.11 18.41 -25.91
C PRO A 174 20.08 19.00 -24.92
N LEU A 175 18.93 18.34 -24.77
CA LEU A 175 17.94 18.75 -23.76
C LEU A 175 18.45 18.44 -22.37
N MET A 176 19.04 17.25 -22.16
CA MET A 176 19.64 16.87 -20.89
C MET A 176 20.76 17.83 -20.49
N ASP A 177 21.68 18.16 -21.40
CA ASP A 177 22.76 19.13 -21.16
C ASP A 177 22.22 20.49 -20.71
N LYS A 178 21.14 20.95 -21.33
CA LYS A 178 20.50 22.21 -20.93
C LYS A 178 19.99 22.15 -19.49
N VAL A 179 19.30 21.08 -19.09
CA VAL A 179 18.76 20.93 -17.72
C VAL A 179 19.88 20.75 -16.69
N ILE A 180 20.96 20.05 -17.06
CA ILE A 180 22.15 19.92 -16.21
C ILE A 180 22.80 21.28 -15.99
N ASN A 181 22.99 22.07 -17.05
CA ASN A 181 23.56 23.41 -16.92
C ASN A 181 22.67 24.33 -16.07
N ASP A 182 21.35 24.23 -16.20
CA ASP A 182 20.40 24.94 -15.34
C ASP A 182 20.57 24.53 -13.86
N LEU A 183 20.65 23.22 -13.58
CA LEU A 183 20.91 22.70 -12.23
C LEU A 183 22.21 23.27 -11.66
N LEU A 184 23.31 23.18 -12.41
CA LEU A 184 24.61 23.71 -11.99
C LEU A 184 24.57 25.22 -11.74
N GLY A 185 23.88 25.97 -12.60
CA GLY A 185 23.69 27.42 -12.42
C GLY A 185 22.93 27.77 -11.14
N HIS A 186 21.86 27.01 -10.84
CA HIS A 186 21.12 27.17 -9.58
C HIS A 186 21.97 26.82 -8.36
N LEU A 187 22.73 25.73 -8.41
CA LEU A 187 23.60 25.32 -7.32
C LEU A 187 24.71 26.35 -7.06
N GLN A 188 25.33 26.86 -8.13
CA GLN A 188 26.35 27.89 -8.05
C GLN A 188 25.79 29.16 -7.38
N THR A 189 24.75 29.73 -7.96
CA THR A 189 24.21 31.05 -7.56
C THR A 189 23.54 31.03 -6.18
N ARG A 190 22.87 29.94 -5.82
CA ARG A 190 22.09 29.87 -4.57
C ARG A 190 22.86 29.33 -3.39
N TYR A 191 23.88 28.51 -3.60
CA TYR A 191 24.57 27.78 -2.52
C TYR A 191 26.08 27.99 -2.51
N VAL A 192 26.76 27.85 -3.65
CA VAL A 192 28.23 28.03 -3.70
C VAL A 192 28.60 29.48 -3.43
N ASP A 193 28.02 30.42 -4.18
CA ASP A 193 28.34 31.85 -4.07
C ASP A 193 27.89 32.45 -2.73
N THR A 194 26.78 31.94 -2.19
CA THR A 194 26.20 32.39 -0.91
C THR A 194 26.79 31.66 0.30
N LYS A 195 27.57 30.59 0.07
CA LYS A 195 28.10 29.68 1.10
C LYS A 195 27.02 29.08 2.00
N LYS A 196 25.88 28.70 1.41
CA LYS A 196 24.78 28.03 2.12
C LYS A 196 24.84 26.52 1.89
N GLU A 197 24.39 25.78 2.89
CA GLU A 197 24.17 24.34 2.77
C GLU A 197 23.02 24.05 1.81
N CYS A 198 23.19 23.00 1.02
CA CYS A 198 22.24 22.57 -0.01
C CYS A 198 21.76 21.16 0.30
N GLU A 199 20.44 20.99 0.42
CA GLU A 199 19.80 19.68 0.40
C GLU A 199 19.83 19.12 -1.03
N PHE A 200 20.99 18.58 -1.41
CA PHE A 200 21.24 18.16 -2.79
C PHE A 200 20.28 17.06 -3.26
N GLY A 201 19.78 16.22 -2.34
CA GLY A 201 18.78 15.20 -2.63
C GLY A 201 17.49 15.78 -3.21
N GLU A 202 16.99 16.90 -2.67
CA GLU A 202 15.80 17.57 -3.19
C GLU A 202 16.06 18.17 -4.58
N TRP A 203 17.24 18.75 -4.79
CA TRP A 203 17.65 19.30 -6.08
C TRP A 203 17.75 18.24 -7.18
N LEU A 204 18.19 17.02 -6.85
CA LEU A 204 18.13 15.89 -7.78
C LEU A 204 16.69 15.53 -8.15
N GLY A 205 15.76 15.63 -7.19
CA GLY A 205 14.33 15.50 -7.43
C GLY A 205 13.81 16.57 -8.38
N TYR A 206 14.09 17.84 -8.11
CA TYR A 206 13.68 18.97 -8.97
C TYR A 206 14.24 18.84 -10.39
N TYR A 207 15.51 18.47 -10.52
CA TYR A 207 16.15 18.17 -11.79
C TYR A 207 15.41 17.05 -12.54
N ALA A 208 15.15 15.92 -11.87
CA ALA A 208 14.51 14.77 -12.52
C ALA A 208 13.12 15.12 -13.05
N TRP A 209 12.33 15.88 -12.29
CA TRP A 209 11.01 16.34 -12.72
C TRP A 209 11.09 17.35 -13.87
N ASP A 210 11.95 18.37 -13.78
CA ASP A 210 12.08 19.36 -14.86
C ASP A 210 12.65 18.75 -16.16
N PHE A 211 13.57 17.79 -16.04
CA PHE A 211 14.06 17.01 -17.17
C PHE A 211 12.94 16.19 -17.81
N LEU A 212 12.13 15.49 -17.00
CA LEU A 212 10.97 14.75 -17.48
C LEU A 212 9.98 15.67 -18.19
N GLY A 213 9.74 16.87 -17.65
CA GLY A 213 8.91 17.89 -18.26
C GLY A 213 9.40 18.28 -19.66
N ILE A 214 10.68 18.59 -19.79
CA ILE A 214 11.26 18.96 -21.09
C ILE A 214 11.17 17.80 -22.08
N VAL A 215 11.53 16.58 -21.69
CA VAL A 215 11.54 15.44 -22.61
C VAL A 215 10.13 15.02 -23.04
N THR A 216 9.15 15.15 -22.15
CA THR A 216 7.77 14.67 -22.39
C THR A 216 6.87 15.74 -23.00
N PHE A 217 6.99 16.98 -22.52
CA PHE A 217 6.09 18.09 -22.85
C PHE A 217 6.78 19.27 -23.52
N SER A 218 8.10 19.18 -23.79
CA SER A 218 8.91 20.28 -24.32
C SER A 218 8.91 21.54 -23.44
N THR A 219 8.55 21.41 -22.16
CA THR A 219 8.51 22.51 -21.18
C THR A 219 8.93 22.02 -19.79
N LYS A 220 9.65 22.87 -19.04
CA LYS A 220 9.95 22.59 -17.62
C LYS A 220 8.67 22.74 -16.78
N PHE A 221 8.60 22.02 -15.67
CA PHE A 221 7.56 22.25 -14.65
C PHE A 221 7.91 23.47 -13.79
N GLY A 222 9.21 23.76 -13.63
CA GLY A 222 9.75 24.92 -12.91
C GLY A 222 10.16 24.62 -11.48
N PHE A 223 10.40 23.36 -11.12
CA PHE A 223 10.82 22.98 -9.77
C PHE A 223 12.20 23.56 -9.42
N MET A 224 13.17 23.52 -10.33
CA MET A 224 14.50 24.11 -10.09
C MET A 224 14.45 25.64 -10.06
N GLU A 225 13.63 26.24 -10.93
CA GLU A 225 13.48 27.70 -10.99
C GLU A 225 12.94 28.25 -9.67
N LYS A 226 11.90 27.62 -9.12
CA LYS A 226 11.36 28.00 -7.81
C LYS A 226 12.27 27.52 -6.67
N GLY A 227 12.93 26.38 -6.84
CA GLY A 227 13.78 25.73 -5.83
C GLY A 227 12.98 25.16 -4.68
N CYS A 228 11.73 24.73 -4.94
CA CYS A 228 10.85 24.08 -3.98
C CYS A 228 9.77 23.26 -4.69
N ASP A 229 9.16 22.32 -3.96
CA ASP A 229 7.94 21.60 -4.37
C ASP A 229 6.71 22.53 -4.24
N PHE A 230 6.58 23.46 -5.19
CA PHE A 230 5.64 24.58 -5.10
C PHE A 230 4.16 24.19 -5.21
N ASP A 231 3.85 23.02 -5.77
CA ASP A 231 2.49 22.52 -5.96
C ASP A 231 2.22 21.23 -5.17
N GLY A 232 3.21 20.74 -4.42
CA GLY A 232 3.10 19.53 -3.61
C GLY A 232 3.18 18.23 -4.41
N THR A 233 3.48 18.27 -5.71
CA THR A 233 3.50 17.08 -6.56
C THR A 233 4.53 16.07 -6.10
N LEU A 234 5.71 16.50 -5.70
CA LEU A 234 6.77 15.60 -5.24
C LEU A 234 6.37 14.92 -3.93
N ALA A 235 5.85 15.69 -2.97
CA ALA A 235 5.36 15.15 -1.71
C ALA A 235 4.19 14.17 -1.90
N ILE A 236 3.32 14.40 -2.87
CA ILE A 236 2.24 13.46 -3.24
C ILE A 236 2.80 12.20 -3.88
N ALA A 237 3.81 12.33 -4.75
CA ALA A 237 4.47 11.20 -5.39
C ALA A 237 5.14 10.27 -4.36
N ASP A 238 5.85 10.84 -3.37
CA ASP A 238 6.47 10.07 -2.29
C ASP A 238 5.44 9.29 -1.48
N LYS A 239 4.36 9.96 -1.04
CA LYS A 239 3.24 9.31 -0.34
C LYS A 239 2.58 8.20 -1.17
N SER A 240 2.51 8.38 -2.48
CA SER A 240 1.93 7.37 -3.39
C SER A 240 2.81 6.12 -3.46
N ILE A 241 4.14 6.28 -3.42
CA ILE A 241 5.08 5.17 -3.38
C ILE A 241 5.00 4.43 -2.04
N ASP A 242 4.93 5.17 -0.93
CA ASP A 242 4.74 4.58 0.40
C ASP A 242 3.43 3.77 0.48
N TYR A 243 2.34 4.35 -0.03
CA TYR A 243 1.05 3.68 -0.13
C TYR A 243 1.14 2.37 -0.94
N LEU A 244 1.77 2.42 -2.11
CA LEU A 244 1.98 1.23 -2.95
C LEU A 244 2.79 0.16 -2.22
N GLY A 245 3.86 0.55 -1.52
CA GLY A 245 4.70 -0.37 -0.76
C GLY A 245 3.94 -1.09 0.35
N ILE A 246 3.09 -0.36 1.08
CA ILE A 246 2.30 -0.86 2.22
C ILE A 246 1.11 -1.70 1.72
N CYS A 247 0.23 -1.10 0.92
CA CYS A 247 -1.00 -1.75 0.45
C CYS A 247 -0.70 -2.90 -0.51
N GLY A 248 0.42 -2.84 -1.25
CA GLY A 248 0.85 -3.94 -2.10
C GLY A 248 1.16 -5.24 -1.33
N GLN A 249 1.50 -5.17 -0.03
CA GLN A 249 1.68 -6.38 0.78
C GLN A 249 0.37 -7.13 1.02
N MET A 250 -0.76 -6.44 0.93
CA MET A 250 -2.10 -7.00 1.09
C MET A 250 -3.05 -6.27 0.14
N PRO A 251 -3.07 -6.62 -1.16
CA PRO A 251 -3.77 -5.85 -2.19
C PRO A 251 -5.26 -5.59 -1.93
N TRP A 252 -5.93 -6.42 -1.13
CA TRP A 252 -7.32 -6.19 -0.74
C TRP A 252 -7.52 -4.91 0.10
N MET A 253 -6.49 -4.38 0.76
CA MET A 253 -6.55 -3.13 1.53
C MET A 253 -6.88 -1.93 0.64
N ASP A 254 -6.38 -1.95 -0.58
CA ASP A 254 -6.52 -0.87 -1.57
C ASP A 254 -7.98 -0.63 -1.96
N TYR A 255 -8.78 -1.71 -2.04
CA TYR A 255 -10.22 -1.61 -2.23
C TYR A 255 -10.90 -0.78 -1.12
N TRP A 256 -10.45 -0.92 0.13
CA TRP A 256 -11.07 -0.22 1.27
C TRP A 256 -10.53 1.19 1.47
N LEU A 257 -9.26 1.42 1.12
CA LEU A 257 -8.57 2.66 1.43
C LEU A 257 -8.67 3.71 0.31
N ASP A 258 -8.71 3.29 -0.95
CA ASP A 258 -8.67 4.21 -2.10
C ASP A 258 -9.78 3.90 -3.13
N LYS A 259 -10.07 2.62 -3.38
CA LYS A 259 -10.91 2.20 -4.51
C LYS A 259 -12.34 1.81 -4.14
N ASN A 260 -12.82 2.20 -2.96
CA ASN A 260 -14.19 1.96 -2.55
C ASN A 260 -15.10 2.97 -3.29
N PRO A 261 -16.11 2.50 -4.05
CA PRO A 261 -17.04 3.38 -4.77
C PRO A 261 -17.88 4.28 -3.86
#